data_AF-A0A554XM45-F1
#
_entry.id   AF-A0A554XM45-F1
#
_cell.length_a   1.000
_cell.length_b   1.000
_cell.length_c   1.000
_cell.angle_alpha   90.00
_cell.angle_beta   90.00
_cell.angle_gamma   90.00
#
_symmetry.space_group_name_H-M   'P 1'
#
loop_
_entity.id
_entity.type
_entity.pdbx_description
1 polymer ?
#
loop_
_entity_poly.entity_id
_entity_poly.type
_entity_poly.pdbx_seq_one_letter_code
_entity_poly.pdbx_strand_id
1 'polypeptide(L)' 'MSTPAAVRVARARERKRRSGLRLVQLWVPDTRQPGFAQACRQQSARVAQADARDAGLARWMDEALAQADGWTD' A
#
# COMPACT_ATOMS: atom_id res chain seq x y z
N MET A 1 -2.68 -34.28 6.36
CA MET A 1 -2.11 -33.30 7.32
C MET A 1 -2.01 -31.95 6.63
N SER A 2 -2.54 -30.87 7.22
CA SER A 2 -2.48 -29.53 6.62
C SER A 2 -1.05 -28.98 6.63
N THR A 3 -0.62 -28.34 5.56
CA THR A 3 0.70 -27.72 5.49
C THR A 3 0.80 -26.59 6.52
N PRO A 4 1.84 -26.55 7.37
CA PRO A 4 2.03 -25.48 8.35
C PRO A 4 1.99 -24.09 7.69
N ALA A 5 1.38 -23.12 8.36
CA ALA A 5 1.21 -21.76 7.85
C ALA A 5 2.54 -21.11 7.42
N ALA A 6 3.63 -21.36 8.15
CA ALA A 6 4.96 -20.87 7.82
C ALA A 6 5.44 -21.35 6.44
N VAL A 7 5.25 -22.63 6.12
CA VAL A 7 5.63 -23.22 4.83
C VAL A 7 4.80 -22.63 3.68
N ARG A 8 3.50 -22.39 3.91
CA ARG A 8 2.62 -21.73 2.93
C ARG A 8 3.05 -20.28 2.65
N VAL A 9 3.35 -19.52 3.69
CA VAL A 9 3.81 -18.13 3.58
C VAL A 9 5.16 -18.05 2.88
N ALA A 10 6.09 -18.96 3.17
CA ALA A 10 7.39 -19.03 2.50
C ALA A 10 7.24 -19.29 0.98
N ARG A 11 6.44 -20.30 0.60
CA ARG A 11 6.14 -20.60 -0.82
C ARG A 11 5.48 -19.42 -1.54
N ALA A 12 4.58 -18.71 -0.88
CA ALA A 12 3.92 -17.54 -1.46
C ALA A 12 4.90 -16.38 -1.69
N ARG A 13 5.80 -16.11 -0.74
CA ARG A 13 6.86 -15.10 -0.88
C ARG A 13 7.81 -15.45 -2.03
N GLU A 14 8.17 -16.73 -2.15
CA GLU A 14 9.07 -17.19 -3.22
C GLU A 14 8.48 -17.01 -4.62
N ARG A 15 7.17 -17.29 -4.80
CA ARG A 15 6.49 -16.99 -6.07
C ARG A 15 6.54 -15.51 -6.42
N LYS A 16 6.32 -14.62 -5.44
CA LYS A 16 6.40 -13.16 -5.65
C LYS A 16 7.81 -12.70 -6.03
N ARG A 17 8.84 -13.27 -5.39
CA ARG A 17 10.24 -12.98 -5.75
C ARG A 17 10.57 -13.40 -7.18
N ARG A 18 10.11 -14.58 -7.59
CA ARG A 18 10.30 -15.08 -8.97
C ARG A 18 9.56 -14.25 -10.02
N SER A 19 8.50 -13.52 -9.64
CA SER A 19 7.80 -12.58 -10.52
C SER A 19 8.36 -11.15 -10.43
N GLY A 20 9.62 -10.98 -10.00
CA GLY A 20 10.28 -9.67 -9.92
C GLY A 20 9.87 -8.79 -8.73
N LEU A 21 8.97 -9.24 -7.85
CA LEU A 21 8.50 -8.41 -6.73
C LEU A 21 9.44 -8.52 -5.52
N ARG A 22 9.78 -7.36 -4.95
CA ARG A 22 10.51 -7.26 -3.68
C ARG A 22 9.54 -7.14 -2.50
N LEU A 23 9.76 -7.95 -1.46
CA LEU A 23 9.02 -7.80 -0.21
C LEU A 23 9.53 -6.57 0.58
N VAL A 24 8.63 -5.64 0.89
CA VAL A 24 8.87 -4.55 1.85
C VAL A 24 8.13 -4.90 3.13
N GLN A 25 8.85 -4.96 4.25
CA GLN A 25 8.25 -5.16 5.57
C GLN A 25 8.06 -3.79 6.23
N LEU A 26 6.80 -3.41 6.45
CA LEU A 26 6.43 -2.18 7.14
C LEU A 26 5.65 -2.55 8.41
N TRP A 27 5.92 -1.84 9.49
CA TRP A 27 5.10 -1.87 10.69
C TRP A 27 3.95 -0.88 10.52
N VAL A 28 2.72 -1.37 10.62
CA VAL A 28 1.50 -0.55 10.56
C VAL A 28 0.84 -0.51 11.94
N PRO A 29 0.09 0.57 12.26
CA PRO A 29 -0.68 0.61 13.50
C PRO A 29 -1.67 -0.56 13.61
N ASP A 30 -1.83 -1.12 14.80
CA ASP A 30 -2.79 -2.20 15.04
C ASP A 30 -4.22 -1.64 14.96
N THR A 31 -4.97 -2.08 13.96
CA THR A 31 -6.32 -1.60 13.66
C THR A 31 -7.36 -1.99 14.69
N ARG A 32 -7.01 -2.92 15.60
CA ARG A 32 -7.88 -3.41 16.67
C ARG A 32 -7.77 -2.59 17.95
N GLN A 33 -6.80 -1.68 18.04
CA GLN A 33 -6.65 -0.85 19.24
C GLN A 33 -7.84 0.12 19.36
N PRO A 34 -8.35 0.33 20.59
CA PRO A 34 -9.37 1.35 20.82
C PRO A 34 -8.82 2.72 20.38
N GLY A 35 -9.63 3.48 19.64
CA GLY A 35 -9.24 4.78 19.10
C GLY A 35 -8.60 4.76 17.70
N PHE A 36 -8.24 3.59 17.15
CA PHE A 36 -7.69 3.51 15.79
C PHE A 36 -8.61 4.15 14.75
N ALA A 37 -9.91 3.87 14.81
CA ALA A 37 -10.88 4.45 13.88
C ALA A 37 -10.94 5.99 13.95
N GLN A 38 -10.78 6.57 15.15
CA GLN A 38 -10.74 8.02 15.31
C GLN A 38 -9.44 8.62 14.77
N ALA A 39 -8.29 8.01 15.09
CA ALA A 39 -6.99 8.42 14.56
C ALA A 39 -6.97 8.34 13.03
N CYS A 40 -7.52 7.26 12.46
CA CYS A 40 -7.68 7.07 11.02
C CYS A 40 -8.50 8.21 10.40
N ARG A 41 -9.69 8.51 10.95
CA ARG A 41 -10.51 9.64 10.46
C ARG A 41 -9.76 10.97 10.51
N GLN A 42 -9.06 11.26 11.59
CA GLN A 42 -8.28 12.50 11.73
C GLN A 42 -7.14 12.57 10.73
N GLN A 43 -6.42 11.47 10.51
CA GLN A 43 -5.32 11.41 9.55
C GLN A 43 -5.84 11.54 8.11
N SER A 44 -6.91 10.83 7.75
CA SER A 44 -7.55 10.94 6.44
C SER A 44 -7.99 12.38 6.16
N ALA A 45 -8.58 13.07 7.14
CA ALA A 45 -8.97 14.46 6.99
C ALA A 45 -7.77 15.39 6.75
N ARG A 46 -6.63 15.14 7.42
CA ARG A 46 -5.40 15.92 7.21
C ARG A 46 -4.81 15.70 5.82
N VAL A 47 -4.78 14.46 5.33
CA VAL A 47 -4.32 14.14 3.98
C VAL A 47 -5.21 14.82 2.94
N ALA A 48 -6.53 14.69 3.05
CA ALA A 48 -7.47 15.34 2.15
C ALA A 48 -7.31 16.88 2.13
N GLN A 49 -7.04 17.50 3.28
CA GLN A 49 -6.75 18.93 3.35
C GLN A 49 -5.42 19.31 2.70
N ALA A 50 -4.40 18.46 2.81
CA ALA A 50 -3.11 18.67 2.17
C ALA A 50 -3.27 18.56 0.64
N ASP A 51 -3.95 17.52 0.16
CA ASP A 51 -4.22 17.30 -1.26
C ASP A 51 -5.01 18.47 -1.86
N ALA A 52 -6.05 18.95 -1.16
CA ALA A 52 -6.84 20.09 -1.61
C ALA A 52 -6.05 21.41 -1.71
N ARG A 53 -4.94 21.53 -0.97
CA ARG A 53 -4.04 22.70 -1.03
C ARG A 53 -2.99 22.59 -2.12
N ASP A 54 -2.78 21.38 -2.66
CA ASP A 54 -1.86 21.14 -3.75
C ASP A 54 -2.63 20.89 -5.05
N ALA A 55 -3.05 22.00 -5.69
CA ALA A 55 -3.73 21.96 -6.97
C ALA A 55 -2.87 21.38 -8.10
N GLY A 56 -1.54 21.32 -7.92
CA GLY A 56 -0.62 20.76 -8.89
C GLY A 56 -0.51 19.24 -8.81
N LEU A 57 -0.65 18.67 -7.61
CA LEU A 57 -0.52 17.24 -7.34
C LEU A 57 -1.49 16.40 -8.17
N ALA A 58 -2.77 16.77 -8.23
CA ALA A 58 -3.77 15.99 -8.96
C ALA A 58 -3.43 15.91 -10.45
N ARG A 59 -3.11 17.06 -11.06
CA ARG A 59 -2.68 17.13 -12.45
C ARG A 59 -1.39 16.35 -12.71
N TRP A 60 -0.41 16.46 -11.80
CA TRP A 60 0.83 15.69 -11.90
C TRP A 60 0.58 14.17 -11.81
N MET A 61 -0.33 13.73 -10.93
CA MET A 61 -0.72 12.33 -10.83
C MET A 61 -1.40 11.82 -12.11
N ASP A 62 -2.30 12.62 -12.69
CA ASP A 62 -2.95 12.29 -13.96
C ASP A 62 -1.94 12.21 -15.11
N GLU A 63 -1.00 13.16 -15.19
CA GLU A 63 0.10 13.15 -16.17
C GLU A 63 1.02 11.92 -15.97
N ALA A 64 1.37 11.59 -14.72
CA ALA A 64 2.19 10.42 -14.40
C ALA A 64 1.47 9.10 -14.73
N LEU A 65 0.15 9.01 -14.49
CA LEU A 65 -0.64 7.84 -14.86
C LEU A 65 -0.71 7.65 -16.37
N ALA A 66 -0.88 8.74 -17.14
CA ALA A 66 -0.86 8.70 -18.59
C ALA A 66 0.51 8.28 -19.16
N GLN A 67 1.59 8.50 -18.42
CA GLN A 67 2.96 8.05 -18.77
C GLN A 67 3.29 6.65 -18.27
N ALA A 68 2.43 6.04 -17.44
CA ALA A 68 2.64 4.69 -16.92
C ALA A 68 2.37 3.58 -17.97
N ASP A 69 2.09 3.95 -19.22
CA ASP A 69 2.09 3.02 -20.35
C ASP A 69 3.43 2.27 -20.42
N GLY A 70 3.37 0.94 -20.26
CA GLY A 70 4.56 0.08 -20.23
C GLY A 70 4.83 -0.62 -18.89
N TRP A 71 4.00 -0.44 -17.86
CA TRP A 71 3.95 -1.33 -16.68
C TRP A 71 3.27 -2.68 -16.97
N THR A 72 3.60 -3.26 -18.12
CA THR A 72 3.31 -4.65 -18.45
C THR A 72 4.64 -5.37 -18.64
N ASP A 73 4.83 -6.34 -17.74
CA ASP A 73 5.98 -7.21 -17.46
C ASP A 73 7.14 -6.64 -16.61
#